data_AF-H2ZXJ8-F1
#
_entry.id   AF-H2ZXJ8-F1
#
_cell.length_a   1.000
_cell.length_b   1.000
_cell.length_c   1.000
_cell.angle_alpha   90.00
_cell.angle_beta   90.00
_cell.angle_gamma   90.00
#
_symmetry.space_group_name_H-M   'P 1'
#
loop_
_entity.id
_entity.type
_entity.pdbx_description
1 polymer ?
#
loop_
_entity_poly.entity_id
_entity_poly.type
_entity_poly.pdbx_seq_one_letter_code
_entity_poly.pdbx_strand_id
1 'polypeptide(L)'
;KKKKGKSKKGSLPDVAILLKKFMKTYEKHCAQAQSSVSPTIKQGLQKCIEREEPFRRIILTCPEVVSEVSPPAHFKPLLMTIRDERYMLGKELCIWNIPLNNQDIADLSIVLELRGRTVYPFSKLELMDCAIDVWSVERLGKATSFSNLTIIVLDY
;
A
#
# COMPACT_ATOMS: atom_id res chain seq x y z
N LYS A 1 44.21 -15.23 -24.78
CA LYS A 1 44.19 -14.12 -23.79
C LYS A 1 43.71 -12.88 -24.54
N LYS A 2 42.66 -12.10 -24.20
CA LYS A 2 42.11 -11.66 -22.92
C LYS A 2 40.60 -11.34 -23.09
N LYS A 3 39.84 -11.57 -22.01
CA LYS A 3 38.39 -11.46 -21.83
C LYS A 3 37.89 -10.01 -21.65
N LYS A 4 36.61 -9.82 -22.02
CA LYS A 4 35.51 -9.07 -21.33
C LYS A 4 35.65 -7.57 -21.07
N GLY A 5 34.65 -6.85 -21.58
CA GLY A 5 33.96 -5.76 -20.88
C GLY A 5 32.45 -5.96 -20.98
N LYS A 6 31.87 -6.82 -20.13
CA LYS A 6 30.42 -7.06 -20.05
C LYS A 6 29.84 -5.98 -19.14
N SER A 7 29.27 -4.93 -19.70
CA SER A 7 28.49 -3.94 -18.93
C SER A 7 27.30 -4.63 -18.29
N LYS A 8 27.36 -4.85 -16.97
CA LYS A 8 26.21 -5.23 -16.16
C LYS A 8 25.26 -4.03 -16.08
N LYS A 9 24.32 -3.93 -17.01
CA LYS A 9 23.04 -3.25 -16.72
C LYS A 9 22.39 -4.06 -15.61
N GLY A 10 22.22 -3.47 -14.42
CA GLY A 10 21.42 -4.07 -13.37
C GLY A 10 20.05 -4.40 -13.94
N SER A 11 19.67 -5.68 -13.95
CA SER A 11 18.33 -6.07 -14.39
C SER A 11 17.35 -5.40 -13.44
N LEU A 12 16.46 -4.56 -13.97
CA LEU A 12 15.26 -4.16 -13.24
C LEU A 12 14.64 -5.43 -12.65
N PRO A 13 14.26 -5.44 -11.35
CA PRO A 13 13.54 -6.57 -10.79
C PRO A 13 12.35 -6.87 -11.70
N ASP A 14 12.20 -8.12 -12.09
CA ASP A 14 11.03 -8.57 -12.81
C ASP A 14 9.78 -8.17 -11.99
N VAL A 15 8.95 -7.32 -12.58
CA VAL A 15 7.76 -6.76 -11.95
C VAL A 15 6.87 -7.89 -11.44
N ALA A 16 6.74 -8.98 -12.20
CA ALA A 16 5.95 -10.14 -11.81
C ALA A 16 6.54 -10.83 -10.56
N ILE A 17 7.86 -10.93 -10.43
CA ILE A 17 8.51 -11.50 -9.23
C ILE A 17 8.22 -10.61 -8.01
N LEU A 18 8.37 -9.29 -8.18
CA LEU A 18 8.12 -8.33 -7.11
C LEU A 18 6.66 -8.36 -6.64
N LEU A 19 5.70 -8.39 -7.57
CA LEU A 19 4.28 -8.46 -7.25
C LEU A 19 3.88 -9.81 -6.62
N LYS A 20 4.44 -10.93 -7.08
CA LYS A 20 4.25 -12.25 -6.44
C LYS A 20 4.78 -12.25 -5.01
N LYS A 21 5.92 -11.61 -4.77
CA LYS A 21 6.49 -11.47 -3.42
C LYS A 21 5.60 -10.59 -2.55
N PHE A 22 5.17 -9.43 -3.06
CA PHE A 22 4.22 -8.54 -2.39
C PHE A 22 2.94 -9.27 -1.96
N MET A 23 2.34 -10.05 -2.88
CA MET A 23 1.14 -10.82 -2.59
C MET A 23 1.36 -11.83 -1.46
N LYS A 24 2.45 -12.60 -1.48
CA LYS A 24 2.77 -13.57 -0.43
C LYS A 24 2.99 -12.90 0.93
N THR A 25 3.71 -11.77 0.95
CA THR A 25 3.95 -11.01 2.18
C THR A 25 2.66 -10.41 2.72
N TYR A 26 1.77 -9.92 1.85
CA TYR A 26 0.45 -9.43 2.24
C TYR A 26 -0.43 -10.52 2.84
N GLU A 27 -0.51 -11.69 2.21
CA GLU A 27 -1.26 -12.84 2.73
C GLU A 27 -0.75 -13.28 4.12
N LYS A 28 0.58 -13.30 4.30
CA LYS A 28 1.22 -13.58 5.59
C LYS A 28 0.82 -12.56 6.66
N HIS A 29 0.91 -11.27 6.35
CA HIS A 29 0.54 -10.20 7.29
C HIS A 29 -0.95 -10.22 7.63
N CYS A 30 -1.81 -10.54 6.67
CA CYS A 30 -3.24 -10.70 6.91
C CYS A 30 -3.51 -11.84 7.90
N ALA A 31 -2.88 -13.01 7.70
CA ALA A 31 -3.00 -14.15 8.61
C ALA A 31 -2.53 -13.81 10.03
N GLN A 32 -1.42 -13.08 10.17
CA GLN A 32 -0.87 -12.67 11.46
C GLN A 32 -1.75 -11.66 12.21
N ALA A 33 -2.40 -10.76 11.47
CA ALA A 33 -3.26 -9.72 12.03
C ALA A 33 -4.73 -10.14 12.13
N GLN A 34 -5.05 -11.42 11.91
CA GLN A 34 -6.43 -11.94 11.84
C GLN A 34 -7.32 -11.10 10.91
N SER A 35 -6.75 -10.65 9.79
CA SER A 35 -7.43 -9.87 8.75
C SER A 35 -7.80 -10.77 7.59
N SER A 36 -8.91 -10.50 6.91
CA SER A 36 -9.15 -11.07 5.59
C SER A 36 -8.24 -10.41 4.54
N VAL A 37 -7.92 -11.18 3.50
CA VAL A 37 -7.19 -10.70 2.32
C VAL A 37 -8.18 -9.98 1.42
N SER A 38 -7.92 -8.70 1.11
CA SER A 38 -8.82 -7.92 0.26
C SER A 38 -8.93 -8.53 -1.15
N PRO A 39 -10.16 -8.88 -1.62
CA PRO A 39 -10.37 -9.40 -2.97
C PRO A 39 -9.90 -8.42 -4.05
N THR A 40 -10.13 -7.12 -3.85
CA THR A 40 -9.75 -6.04 -4.78
C THR A 40 -8.23 -6.00 -4.98
N ILE A 41 -7.46 -6.07 -3.90
CA ILE A 41 -6.00 -6.10 -3.97
C ILE A 41 -5.52 -7.40 -4.63
N LYS A 42 -6.09 -8.54 -4.23
CA LYS A 42 -5.71 -9.84 -4.78
C LYS A 42 -5.92 -9.91 -6.30
N GLN A 43 -7.11 -9.53 -6.76
CA GLN A 43 -7.42 -9.51 -8.19
C GLN A 43 -6.60 -8.46 -8.95
N GLY A 44 -6.38 -7.29 -8.35
CA GLY A 44 -5.54 -6.24 -8.94
C GLY A 44 -4.09 -6.69 -9.14
N LEU A 45 -3.49 -7.31 -8.13
CA LEU A 45 -2.15 -7.88 -8.20
C LEU A 45 -2.07 -9.00 -9.24
N GLN A 46 -3.03 -9.92 -9.27
CA GLN A 46 -3.07 -11.00 -10.26
C GLN A 46 -3.10 -10.47 -11.70
N LYS A 47 -3.99 -9.51 -12.00
CA LYS A 47 -4.06 -8.87 -13.31
C LYS A 47 -2.74 -8.19 -13.69
N CYS A 48 -2.09 -7.50 -12.75
CA CYS A 48 -0.80 -6.86 -12.99
C CYS A 48 0.34 -7.87 -13.19
N ILE A 49 0.31 -9.01 -12.49
CA ILE A 49 1.28 -10.11 -12.69
C ILE A 49 1.12 -10.71 -14.09
N GLU A 50 -0.12 -10.97 -14.54
CA GLU A 50 -0.39 -11.53 -15.87
C GLU A 50 0.03 -10.59 -17.01
N ARG A 51 -0.11 -9.28 -16.79
CA ARG A 51 0.24 -8.23 -17.77
C ARG A 51 1.69 -7.76 -17.67
N GLU A 52 2.44 -8.23 -16.68
CA GLU A 52 3.78 -7.72 -16.33
C GLU A 52 3.82 -6.20 -16.09
N GLU A 53 2.73 -5.65 -15.55
CA GLU A 53 2.56 -4.21 -15.30
C GLU A 53 2.72 -3.86 -13.82
N PRO A 54 3.20 -2.66 -13.48
CA PRO A 54 3.28 -2.22 -12.10
C PRO A 54 1.88 -2.02 -11.48
N PHE A 55 1.67 -2.53 -10.27
CA PHE A 55 0.44 -2.32 -9.49
C PHE A 55 0.40 -0.90 -8.86
N ARG A 56 0.09 0.09 -9.70
CA ARG A 56 0.19 1.53 -9.35
C ARG A 56 -0.92 2.03 -8.43
N ARG A 57 -2.13 1.50 -8.56
CA ARG A 57 -3.31 1.94 -7.81
C ARG A 57 -3.72 0.84 -6.84
N ILE A 58 -3.47 1.08 -5.56
CA ILE A 58 -3.78 0.15 -4.48
C ILE A 58 -5.11 0.58 -3.87
N ILE A 59 -6.14 -0.24 -4.01
CA ILE A 59 -7.46 0.01 -3.43
C ILE A 59 -7.74 -1.07 -2.39
N LEU A 60 -7.77 -0.66 -1.13
CA LEU A 60 -8.21 -1.49 -0.01
C LEU A 60 -9.65 -1.12 0.32
N THR A 61 -10.54 -2.11 0.26
CA THR A 61 -11.96 -1.92 0.58
C THR A 61 -12.48 -3.13 1.33
N CYS A 62 -13.41 -2.89 2.25
CA CYS A 62 -14.20 -3.93 2.88
C CYS A 62 -15.32 -4.38 1.90
N PRO A 63 -15.50 -5.68 1.64
CA PRO A 63 -16.63 -6.15 0.85
C PRO A 63 -17.95 -5.81 1.56
N GLU A 64 -18.93 -5.28 0.81
CA GLU A 64 -20.27 -4.89 1.31
C GLU A 64 -21.01 -6.05 1.99
N VAL A 65 -20.72 -7.29 1.57
CA VAL A 65 -21.26 -8.51 2.16
C VAL A 65 -20.23 -9.07 3.13
N VAL A 66 -20.23 -8.53 4.35
CA VAL A 66 -19.47 -9.12 5.45
C VAL A 66 -20.14 -10.45 5.80
N SER A 67 -19.55 -11.57 5.38
CA SER A 67 -19.94 -12.86 5.93
C SER A 67 -19.57 -12.85 7.41
N GLU A 68 -20.53 -13.12 8.31
CA GLU A 68 -20.30 -13.19 9.77
C GLU A 68 -19.18 -14.18 10.16
N VAL A 69 -18.78 -15.04 9.21
CA VAL A 69 -17.79 -16.09 9.37
C VAL A 69 -16.34 -15.60 9.15
N SER A 70 -16.12 -14.46 8.48
CA SER A 70 -14.77 -13.98 8.13
C SER A 70 -14.44 -12.63 8.76
N PRO A 71 -13.22 -12.43 9.29
CA PRO A 71 -12.84 -11.14 9.87
C PRO A 71 -12.76 -10.04 8.80
N PRO A 72 -13.02 -8.78 9.15
CA PRO A 72 -12.93 -7.66 8.22
C PRO A 72 -11.50 -7.48 7.70
N ALA A 73 -11.37 -6.77 6.58
CA ALA A 73 -10.08 -6.39 6.04
C ALA A 73 -9.52 -5.22 6.86
N HIS A 74 -8.28 -5.36 7.33
CA HIS A 74 -7.58 -4.31 8.07
C HIS A 74 -6.55 -3.60 7.20
N PHE A 75 -6.28 -2.33 7.51
CA PHE A 75 -5.26 -1.54 6.82
C PHE A 75 -3.84 -1.93 7.19
N LYS A 76 -3.59 -2.22 8.47
CA LYS A 76 -2.25 -2.52 9.01
C LYS A 76 -1.47 -3.59 8.20
N PRO A 77 -2.05 -4.75 7.80
CA PRO A 77 -1.35 -5.72 6.96
C PRO A 77 -0.84 -5.15 5.63
N LEU A 78 -1.63 -4.30 4.98
CA LEU A 78 -1.23 -3.66 3.72
C LEU A 78 -0.06 -2.72 3.96
N LEU A 79 -0.14 -1.88 4.98
CA LEU A 79 0.92 -0.93 5.31
C LEU A 79 2.23 -1.63 5.68
N MET A 80 2.16 -2.72 6.46
CA MET A 80 3.32 -3.56 6.78
C MET A 80 3.94 -4.16 5.52
N THR A 81 3.11 -4.63 4.58
CA THR A 81 3.59 -5.17 3.30
C THR A 81 4.33 -4.11 2.47
N ILE A 82 3.76 -2.91 2.33
CA ILE A 82 4.39 -1.79 1.62
C ILE A 82 5.77 -1.48 2.21
N ARG A 83 5.89 -1.51 3.55
CA ARG A 83 7.13 -1.24 4.27
C ARG A 83 8.18 -2.35 4.12
N ASP A 84 7.79 -3.60 4.31
CA ASP A 84 8.70 -4.75 4.27
C ASP A 84 9.24 -5.00 2.85
N GLU A 85 8.37 -4.85 1.85
CA GLU A 85 8.74 -5.02 0.45
C GLU A 85 9.32 -3.75 -0.18
N ARG A 86 9.32 -2.63 0.56
CA ARG A 86 9.71 -1.30 0.06
C ARG A 86 9.09 -1.02 -1.31
N TYR A 87 7.78 -1.10 -1.38
CA TYR A 87 7.07 -1.09 -2.65
C TYR A 87 7.15 0.29 -3.35
N MET A 88 8.06 0.45 -4.32
CA MET A 88 8.35 1.72 -5.02
C MET A 88 7.57 1.93 -6.32
N LEU A 89 6.65 1.03 -6.67
CA LEU A 89 5.89 1.11 -7.93
C LEU A 89 4.49 1.70 -7.76
N GLY A 90 4.06 1.92 -6.51
CA GLY A 90 2.77 2.50 -6.16
C GLY A 90 2.70 4.00 -6.46
N LYS A 91 1.52 4.48 -6.85
CA LYS A 91 1.23 5.90 -7.10
C LYS A 91 0.00 6.39 -6.35
N GLU A 92 -1.01 5.54 -6.21
CA GLU A 92 -2.28 5.89 -5.57
C GLU A 92 -2.56 4.86 -4.47
N LEU A 93 -2.88 5.36 -3.28
CA LEU A 93 -3.28 4.56 -2.14
C LEU A 93 -4.70 4.99 -1.74
N CYS A 94 -5.65 4.07 -1.89
CA CYS A 94 -7.07 4.31 -1.66
C CYS A 94 -7.56 3.33 -0.59
N ILE A 95 -8.10 3.84 0.51
CA ILE A 95 -8.70 3.06 1.59
C ILE A 95 -10.15 3.49 1.71
N TRP A 96 -11.07 2.55 1.51
CA TRP A 96 -12.51 2.83 1.49
C TRP A 96 -13.27 1.89 2.42
N ASN A 97 -14.24 2.41 3.17
CA ASN A 97 -15.16 1.66 4.03
C ASN A 97 -14.42 0.80 5.07
N ILE A 98 -13.28 1.29 5.59
CA ILE A 98 -12.49 0.61 6.62
C ILE A 98 -12.16 1.64 7.70
N PRO A 99 -12.63 1.45 8.94
CA PRO A 99 -12.33 2.39 10.01
C PRO A 99 -10.83 2.38 10.32
N LEU A 100 -10.22 3.57 10.34
CA LEU A 100 -8.81 3.76 10.67
C LEU A 100 -8.72 4.39 12.05
N ASN A 101 -7.99 3.75 12.97
CA ASN A 101 -7.72 4.35 14.26
C ASN A 101 -6.52 5.33 14.18
N ASN A 102 -6.28 6.06 15.26
CA ASN A 102 -5.21 7.06 15.32
C ASN A 102 -3.81 6.46 15.11
N GLN A 103 -3.59 5.19 15.48
CA GLN A 103 -2.33 4.50 15.22
C GLN A 103 -2.14 4.21 13.72
N ASP A 104 -3.18 3.76 13.04
CA ASP A 104 -3.17 3.53 11.58
C ASP A 104 -2.84 4.82 10.81
N ILE A 105 -3.45 5.94 11.21
CA ILE A 105 -3.19 7.26 10.60
C ILE A 105 -1.78 7.76 10.91
N ALA A 106 -1.28 7.55 12.13
CA ALA A 106 0.10 7.89 12.49
C ALA A 106 1.10 7.11 11.63
N ASP A 107 0.90 5.81 11.48
CA ASP A 107 1.79 4.93 10.71
C ASP A 107 1.71 5.24 9.21
N LEU A 108 0.52 5.51 8.67
CA LEU A 108 0.33 5.98 7.29
C LEU A 108 1.10 7.28 7.06
N SER A 109 0.94 8.24 7.97
CA SER A 109 1.61 9.55 7.88
C SER A 109 3.13 9.40 7.83
N ILE A 110 3.71 8.51 8.64
CA ILE A 110 5.15 8.22 8.61
C ILE A 110 5.58 7.63 7.25
N VAL A 111 4.75 6.80 6.63
CA VAL A 111 5.04 6.24 5.30
C VAL A 111 4.98 7.30 4.20
N LEU A 112 4.14 8.32 4.35
CA LEU A 112 4.02 9.41 3.38
C LEU A 112 5.13 10.46 3.51
N GLU A 113 5.71 10.60 4.71
CA GLU A 113 6.76 11.57 4.99
C GLU A 113 8.10 11.24 4.28
N LEU A 114 8.67 12.23 3.60
CA LEU A 114 9.95 12.23 2.91
C LEU A 114 11.17 12.19 3.85
N ARG A 115 10.93 12.10 5.16
CA ARG A 115 11.96 12.12 6.21
C ARG A 115 12.44 10.73 6.62
N GLY A 116 11.84 9.68 6.07
CA GLY A 116 12.18 8.30 6.37
C GLY A 116 13.37 7.74 5.56
N ARG A 117 13.73 6.49 5.84
CA ARG A 117 14.74 5.73 5.08
C ARG A 117 14.29 5.42 3.64
N THR A 118 12.99 5.37 3.42
CA THR A 118 12.37 5.08 2.13
C THR A 118 11.41 6.21 1.80
N VAL A 119 11.58 6.81 0.63
CA VAL A 119 10.69 7.82 0.08
C VAL A 119 9.71 7.13 -0.85
N TYR A 120 8.46 6.93 -0.41
CA TYR A 120 7.47 6.25 -1.24
C TYR A 120 6.90 7.20 -2.31
N PRO A 121 6.59 6.71 -3.53
CA PRO A 121 6.18 7.56 -4.65
C PRO A 121 4.66 7.82 -4.71
N PHE A 122 3.95 7.69 -3.58
CA PHE A 122 2.51 7.96 -3.54
C PHE A 122 2.25 9.44 -3.79
N SER A 123 1.48 9.71 -4.84
CA SER A 123 1.09 11.05 -5.29
C SER A 123 -0.39 11.35 -5.02
N LYS A 124 -1.17 10.30 -4.69
CA LYS A 124 -2.59 10.40 -4.40
C LYS A 124 -2.95 9.52 -3.21
N LEU A 125 -3.72 10.09 -2.28
CA LEU A 125 -4.31 9.41 -1.14
C LEU A 125 -5.83 9.62 -1.16
N GLU A 126 -6.59 8.54 -1.03
CA GLU A 126 -8.04 8.59 -0.84
C GLU A 126 -8.39 7.84 0.45
N LEU A 127 -9.07 8.51 1.38
CA LEU A 127 -9.64 7.90 2.57
C LEU A 127 -11.15 8.20 2.57
N MET A 128 -11.96 7.18 2.28
CA MET A 128 -13.42 7.29 2.15
C MET A 128 -14.08 6.36 3.17
N ASP A 129 -15.07 6.84 3.90
CA ASP A 129 -15.77 6.17 5.00
C ASP A 129 -14.78 5.46 5.94
N CYS A 130 -13.77 6.22 6.40
CA CYS A 130 -12.66 5.71 7.20
C CYS A 130 -12.76 6.09 8.69
N ALA A 131 -13.86 6.71 9.13
CA ALA A 131 -14.08 7.20 10.49
C ALA A 131 -12.95 8.12 11.00
N ILE A 132 -12.47 9.03 10.14
CA ILE A 132 -11.35 9.93 10.45
C ILE A 132 -11.82 11.01 11.44
N ASP A 133 -11.09 11.17 12.55
CA ASP A 133 -11.35 12.18 13.57
C ASP A 133 -10.49 13.46 13.38
N VAL A 134 -10.76 14.50 14.17
CA VAL A 134 -10.03 15.78 14.14
C VAL A 134 -8.52 15.55 14.26
N TRP A 135 -8.11 14.69 15.20
CA TRP A 135 -6.71 14.38 15.45
C TRP A 135 -6.04 13.75 14.23
N SER A 136 -6.74 12.85 13.56
CA SER A 136 -6.27 12.14 12.36
C SER A 136 -6.03 13.12 11.20
N VAL A 137 -6.94 14.08 10.99
CA VAL A 137 -6.77 15.14 10.00
C VAL A 137 -5.56 16.01 10.32
N GLU A 138 -5.41 16.44 11.58
CA GLU A 138 -4.25 17.23 12.00
C GLU A 138 -2.92 16.48 11.80
N ARG A 139 -2.90 15.18 12.15
CA ARG A 139 -1.72 14.34 11.99
C ARG A 139 -1.34 14.15 10.53
N LEU A 140 -2.33 13.90 9.67
CA LEU A 140 -2.15 13.75 8.24
C LEU A 140 -1.71 15.07 7.60
N GLY A 141 -2.33 16.20 7.98
CA GLY A 141 -1.99 17.55 7.52
C GLY A 141 -0.53 17.94 7.78
N LYS A 142 0.07 17.47 8.88
CA LYS A 142 1.52 17.65 9.13
C LYS A 142 2.37 16.84 8.15
N ALA A 143 1.93 15.64 7.78
CA ALA A 143 2.66 14.78 6.85
C ALA A 143 2.60 15.30 5.40
N THR A 144 1.50 15.93 4.99
CA THR A 144 1.34 16.42 3.60
C THR A 144 2.45 17.40 3.20
N SER A 145 2.86 18.27 4.13
CA SER A 145 3.94 19.25 3.95
C SER A 145 5.30 18.62 3.62
N PHE A 146 5.46 17.34 3.93
CA PHE A 146 6.68 16.58 3.71
C PHE A 146 6.39 15.33 2.90
N SER A 147 5.42 15.33 2.00
CA SER A 147 5.05 14.15 1.20
C SER A 147 5.15 14.41 -0.30
N ASN A 148 5.05 13.35 -1.11
CA ASN A 148 4.90 13.44 -2.56
C ASN A 148 3.42 13.62 -3.00
N LEU A 149 2.49 13.77 -2.04
CA LEU A 149 1.06 13.86 -2.34
C LEU A 149 0.74 15.15 -3.09
N THR A 150 0.00 15.00 -4.18
CA THR A 150 -0.56 16.08 -5.01
C THR A 150 -2.07 16.12 -4.94
N ILE A 151 -2.70 14.99 -4.60
CA ILE A 151 -4.15 14.83 -4.48
C ILE A 151 -4.45 14.11 -3.17
N ILE A 152 -5.35 14.69 -2.39
CA ILE A 152 -5.87 14.10 -1.16
C ILE A 152 -7.38 14.20 -1.21
N VAL A 153 -8.07 13.07 -1.03
CA VAL A 153 -9.51 12.99 -0.95
C VAL A 153 -9.84 12.39 0.41
N LEU A 154 -10.61 13.12 1.22
CA LEU A 154 -11.07 12.69 2.54
C LEU A 154 -12.58 12.86 2.56
N ASP A 155 -13.31 11.89 3.10
CA ASP A 155 -14.61 12.17 3.71
C ASP A 155 -14.40 12.39 5.21
N TYR A 156 -14.56 13.64 5.63
CA TYR A 156 -14.33 14.07 7.00
C TYR A 156 -15.54 14.85 7.49
#